data_AF-A0A3N5VX06-F1
#
_entry.id   AF-A0A3N5VX06-F1
#
_cell.length_a   1.000
_cell.length_b   1.000
_cell.length_c   1.000
_cell.angle_alpha   90.00
_cell.angle_beta   90.00
_cell.angle_gamma   90.00
#
_symmetry.space_group_name_H-M   'P 1'
#
loop_
_entity.id
_entity.type
_entity.pdbx_description
1 polymer ?
#
loop_
_entity_poly.entity_id
_entity_poly.type
_entity_poly.pdbx_seq_one_letter_code
_entity_poly.pdbx_strand_id
1 'polypeptide(L)'
;MRAKGLTFILSLCLCIHGLAHPGTGATHIWTFDEDGESRALDMAGDRSGTVYGAKWVPGRVGAALQFDGWDDYVALPNNEPVWLPVNDFSVCFWVYFERDKGSSYYDNEVLVDLNHGSSGDSFNELGYLVLRRGDTAELGFQMTTMTNSDDDLYARTIPVKGRWYHVAAVRRGTLQEIYIDGELDAWRACSSTPIDFVGGYDDDRVNVGRYTNTAGPPRYHFEGMMDELMIFDRALSSTAVQQLYRDVTTPGDLYVDGTHGSDTNTGLSPRSSLATIQKAIDLAKNGDVINVYPGVYREEVRFLGKAITLQSIGDAAVIEAPDGFGVSFYMGEGPDTVLRNFVIANSYIGIFCAHSTPTIANVTITNNVYGVDAYGRSDTWRALRPSIGNSIIWDNTENDVSSCEVKYSCVQLTTPLNPMDHAFLLDGDNFNSDPLFVDPEGGDYHVRSARGRYWPERDVWVLDDVTSPCVDTGDPGADFSSEPLPNGGRLNVGAHGGTIYAERNEVPFSGDINADGVFDATDYDMFMTLWRQHTQPPEPPTTTPRRR
;
A
#
# COMPACT_ATOMS: atom_id res chain seq x y z
N MET A 1 52.93 0.33 23.50
CA MET A 1 52.97 1.22 22.32
C MET A 1 52.58 0.42 21.08
N ARG A 2 51.30 0.44 20.69
CA ARG A 2 50.81 0.37 19.29
C ARG A 2 49.28 0.50 19.28
N ALA A 3 48.81 1.24 18.28
CA ALA A 3 47.55 1.96 18.24
C ALA A 3 46.30 1.08 18.15
N LYS A 4 45.23 1.58 18.78
CA LYS A 4 43.84 1.21 18.49
C LYS A 4 43.49 1.76 17.10
N GLY A 5 43.04 0.90 16.18
CA GLY A 5 42.39 1.31 14.94
C GLY A 5 40.88 1.33 15.18
N LEU A 6 40.31 2.53 15.21
CA LEU A 6 38.87 2.78 15.24
C LEU A 6 38.40 2.82 13.79
N THR A 7 37.76 1.74 13.31
CA THR A 7 37.15 1.74 11.98
C THR A 7 35.82 2.47 12.08
N PHE A 8 35.79 3.71 11.58
CA PHE A 8 34.56 4.44 11.28
C PHE A 8 33.83 3.69 10.18
N ILE A 9 32.70 3.06 10.50
CA ILE A 9 31.72 2.65 9.50
C ILE A 9 30.95 3.92 9.16
N LEU A 10 31.28 4.51 8.00
CA LEU A 10 30.45 5.52 7.37
C LEU A 10 29.15 4.80 6.96
N SER A 11 28.11 4.94 7.78
CA SER A 11 26.76 4.58 7.38
C SER A 11 26.28 5.67 6.41
N LEU A 12 26.56 5.48 5.13
CA LEU A 12 25.93 6.26 4.07
C LEU A 12 24.50 5.70 3.92
N CYS A 13 23.60 6.13 4.81
CA CYS A 13 22.17 5.88 4.68
C CYS A 13 21.68 6.85 3.60
N LEU A 14 21.71 6.43 2.35
CA LEU A 14 21.07 7.14 1.25
C LEU A 14 19.83 6.35 0.86
N CYS A 15 18.84 6.31 1.76
CA CYS A 15 17.51 5.79 1.45
C CYS A 15 16.71 6.90 0.77
N ILE A 16 16.99 7.18 -0.50
CA ILE A 16 16.05 7.96 -1.32
C ILE A 16 14.93 6.99 -1.72
N HIS A 17 13.94 6.84 -0.84
CA HIS A 17 12.76 5.98 -1.03
C HIS A 17 11.48 6.77 -1.29
N GLY A 18 11.59 8.03 -1.74
CA GLY A 18 10.45 8.70 -2.35
C GLY A 18 10.17 8.07 -3.72
N LEU A 19 8.90 7.88 -4.04
CA LEU A 19 8.45 7.92 -5.43
C LEU A 19 8.88 9.28 -5.97
N ALA A 20 10.11 9.38 -6.48
CA ALA A 20 10.41 10.38 -7.49
C ALA A 20 9.23 10.26 -8.45
N HIS A 21 8.50 11.34 -8.67
CA HIS A 21 7.50 11.44 -9.69
C HIS A 21 8.19 11.96 -10.96
N PRO A 22 9.02 11.19 -11.70
CA PRO A 22 9.46 11.62 -13.00
C PRO A 22 8.22 11.64 -13.90
N GLY A 23 7.58 12.80 -14.03
CA GLY A 23 6.43 12.97 -14.92
C GLY A 23 5.34 13.94 -14.48
N THR A 24 5.33 14.48 -13.26
CA THR A 24 4.28 15.45 -12.85
C THR A 24 4.40 16.79 -13.59
N GLY A 25 5.65 17.16 -13.94
CA GLY A 25 5.95 18.49 -14.48
C GLY A 25 5.78 19.60 -13.44
N ALA A 26 5.95 19.28 -12.15
CA ALA A 26 6.13 20.27 -11.09
C ALA A 26 7.52 20.91 -11.21
N THR A 27 7.63 22.19 -10.84
CA THR A 27 8.92 22.89 -10.79
C THR A 27 9.66 22.65 -9.49
N HIS A 28 8.93 22.42 -8.39
CA HIS A 28 9.49 22.11 -7.08
C HIS A 28 8.65 21.01 -6.40
N ILE A 29 9.31 20.06 -5.75
CA ILE A 29 8.68 18.95 -5.01
C ILE A 29 9.45 18.71 -3.71
N TRP A 30 8.78 18.84 -2.56
CA TRP A 30 9.29 18.37 -1.28
C TRP A 30 8.43 17.19 -0.83
N THR A 31 8.95 15.98 -0.92
CA THR A 31 8.21 14.77 -0.48
C THR A 31 8.24 14.62 1.03
N PHE A 32 9.25 15.18 1.70
CA PHE A 32 9.49 15.00 3.15
C PHE A 32 9.82 13.56 3.55
N ASP A 33 10.39 12.78 2.64
CA ASP A 33 10.81 11.39 2.90
C ASP A 33 12.20 11.24 3.54
N GLU A 34 12.91 12.35 3.81
CA GLU A 34 14.27 12.29 4.35
C GLU A 34 14.31 11.79 5.80
N ASP A 35 15.39 11.11 6.22
CA ASP A 35 15.56 10.64 7.58
C ASP A 35 16.55 11.50 8.39
N GLY A 36 16.03 12.52 9.07
CA GLY A 36 16.73 13.13 10.22
C GLY A 36 17.89 14.10 9.93
N GLU A 37 18.02 14.61 8.70
CA GLU A 37 19.13 15.51 8.30
C GLU A 37 18.82 17.02 8.41
N SER A 38 17.74 17.43 9.09
CA SER A 38 17.31 18.85 9.23
C SER A 38 17.09 19.59 7.89
N ARG A 39 17.00 18.86 6.77
CA ARG A 39 16.81 19.40 5.43
C ARG A 39 15.61 18.72 4.78
N ALA A 40 14.77 19.52 4.13
CA ALA A 40 13.72 19.04 3.24
C ALA A 40 14.21 19.27 1.81
N LEU A 41 14.48 18.20 1.05
CA LEU A 41 15.06 18.32 -0.27
C LEU A 41 13.99 18.70 -1.29
N ASP A 42 14.39 19.55 -2.24
CA ASP A 42 13.59 19.81 -3.43
C ASP A 42 14.02 18.79 -4.50
N MET A 43 13.13 17.85 -4.78
CA MET A 43 13.38 16.69 -5.64
C MET A 43 13.22 17.01 -7.13
N ALA A 44 12.56 18.12 -7.48
CA ALA A 44 12.36 18.55 -8.86
C ALA A 44 13.20 19.76 -9.25
N GLY A 45 13.49 20.65 -8.30
CA GLY A 45 14.28 21.86 -8.50
C GLY A 45 15.55 21.89 -7.66
N ASP A 46 15.92 23.09 -7.20
CA ASP A 46 17.11 23.38 -6.40
C ASP A 46 16.80 24.14 -5.09
N ARG A 47 15.53 24.16 -4.67
CA ARG A 47 15.02 24.98 -3.56
C ARG A 47 14.85 24.22 -2.25
N SER A 48 15.84 23.40 -1.89
CA SER A 48 15.79 22.64 -0.63
C SER A 48 15.65 23.55 0.60
N GLY A 49 14.79 23.15 1.54
CA GLY A 49 14.52 23.85 2.79
C GLY A 49 15.32 23.36 3.99
N THR A 50 15.29 24.14 5.07
CA THR A 50 15.81 23.77 6.40
C THR A 50 14.66 23.55 7.36
N VAL A 51 14.64 22.40 8.04
CA VAL A 51 13.60 22.01 8.98
C VAL A 51 13.98 22.46 10.39
N TYR A 52 13.05 23.14 11.08
CA TYR A 52 13.19 23.59 12.45
C TYR A 52 12.09 22.94 13.30
N GLY A 53 12.52 22.10 14.26
CA GLY A 53 11.66 21.48 15.28
C GLY A 53 10.75 20.35 14.80
N ALA A 54 10.16 20.47 13.60
CA ALA A 54 9.29 19.48 12.99
C ALA A 54 9.97 18.11 12.86
N LYS A 55 9.17 17.04 13.00
CA LYS A 55 9.67 15.66 13.06
C LYS A 55 9.17 14.83 11.90
N TRP A 56 10.05 13.98 11.37
CA TRP A 56 9.66 12.96 10.41
C TRP A 56 8.87 11.84 11.11
N VAL A 57 7.70 11.55 10.57
CA VAL A 57 6.77 10.51 11.00
C VAL A 57 6.20 9.79 9.78
N PRO A 58 5.59 8.59 9.91
CA PRO A 58 4.89 7.97 8.79
C PRO A 58 3.84 8.92 8.19
N GLY A 59 3.93 9.13 6.88
CA GLY A 59 3.16 10.12 6.14
C GLY A 59 1.94 9.57 5.42
N ARG A 60 1.41 10.36 4.48
CA ARG A 60 0.41 9.92 3.51
C ARG A 60 1.05 9.07 2.42
N VAL A 61 2.24 9.47 1.97
CA VAL A 61 3.16 8.73 1.10
C VAL A 61 4.50 8.72 1.82
N GLY A 62 5.09 7.53 2.05
CA GLY A 62 6.37 7.44 2.76
C GLY A 62 6.36 8.13 4.14
N ALA A 63 7.19 9.15 4.32
CA ALA A 63 7.24 9.96 5.55
C ALA A 63 6.70 11.38 5.33
N ALA A 64 6.23 12.00 6.41
CA ALA A 64 5.73 13.36 6.47
C ALA A 64 6.43 14.15 7.58
N LEU A 65 6.34 15.48 7.51
CA LEU A 65 6.72 16.35 8.63
C LEU A 65 5.52 16.61 9.54
N GLN A 66 5.70 16.34 10.83
CA GLN A 66 4.78 16.70 11.92
C GLN A 66 5.24 18.00 12.57
N PHE A 67 4.31 18.96 12.68
CA PHE A 67 4.46 20.29 13.27
C PHE A 67 3.65 20.39 14.55
N ASP A 68 4.22 20.99 15.59
CA ASP A 68 3.62 21.05 16.93
C ASP A 68 2.70 22.25 17.20
N GLY A 69 2.67 23.24 16.29
CA GLY A 69 1.87 24.46 16.42
C GLY A 69 2.48 25.57 17.27
N TRP A 70 3.76 25.47 17.67
CA TRP A 70 4.44 26.44 18.53
C TRP A 70 5.57 27.17 17.82
N ASP A 71 6.59 26.45 17.37
CA ASP A 71 7.78 27.00 16.73
C ASP A 71 8.32 26.15 15.57
N ASP A 72 7.60 25.10 15.19
CA ASP A 72 7.95 24.21 14.08
C ASP A 72 7.67 24.84 12.70
N TYR A 73 8.63 24.73 11.77
CA TYR A 73 8.48 25.16 10.38
C TYR A 73 9.59 24.62 9.47
N VAL A 74 9.37 24.71 8.15
CA VAL A 74 10.42 24.58 7.14
C VAL A 74 10.70 25.95 6.55
N ALA A 75 11.95 26.42 6.60
CA ALA A 75 12.38 27.61 5.87
C ALA A 75 12.89 27.19 4.49
N LEU A 76 12.20 27.64 3.44
CA LEU A 76 12.65 27.53 2.06
C LEU A 76 13.59 28.71 1.72
N PRO A 77 14.39 28.62 0.64
CA PRO A 77 15.22 29.74 0.20
C PRO A 77 14.40 31.01 -0.03
N ASN A 78 15.02 32.17 0.20
CA ASN A 78 14.40 33.45 -0.14
C ASN A 78 14.07 33.52 -1.64
N ASN A 79 13.18 34.43 -2.01
CA ASN A 79 12.76 34.62 -3.40
C ASN A 79 13.77 35.44 -4.24
N GLU A 80 15.07 35.35 -3.93
CA GLU A 80 16.15 36.04 -4.67
C GLU A 80 17.23 35.04 -5.15
N PRO A 81 17.44 34.89 -6.48
CA PRO A 81 16.63 35.45 -7.57
C PRO A 81 15.21 34.87 -7.57
N VAL A 82 14.26 35.61 -8.14
CA VAL A 82 12.84 35.24 -8.19
C VAL A 82 12.65 33.87 -8.80
N TRP A 83 12.01 32.97 -8.05
CA TRP A 83 11.69 31.61 -8.46
C TRP A 83 10.22 31.27 -8.27
N LEU A 84 9.49 32.03 -7.44
CA LEU A 84 8.05 31.89 -7.32
C LEU A 84 7.32 32.34 -8.60
N PRO A 85 6.27 31.62 -9.02
CA PRO A 85 5.54 31.95 -10.24
C PRO A 85 4.67 33.22 -10.07
N VAL A 86 4.62 34.06 -11.10
CA VAL A 86 3.87 35.34 -11.12
C VAL A 86 2.65 35.34 -12.06
N ASN A 87 2.50 34.27 -12.85
CA ASN A 87 1.44 34.10 -13.84
C ASN A 87 0.44 33.05 -13.33
N ASP A 88 0.22 32.01 -14.14
CA ASP A 88 -0.53 30.82 -13.76
C ASP A 88 0.35 29.93 -12.89
N PHE A 89 -0.22 29.34 -11.85
CA PHE A 89 0.49 28.41 -10.99
C PHE A 89 -0.45 27.46 -10.27
N SER A 90 0.12 26.46 -9.61
CA SER A 90 -0.60 25.59 -8.68
C SER A 90 0.29 25.20 -7.51
N VAL A 91 -0.28 25.15 -6.31
CA VAL A 91 0.35 24.61 -5.11
C VAL A 91 -0.50 23.44 -4.64
N CYS A 92 0.10 22.26 -4.49
CA CYS A 92 -0.58 21.03 -4.08
C CYS A 92 0.16 20.40 -2.91
N PHE A 93 -0.55 19.86 -1.94
CA PHE A 93 0.04 19.12 -0.82
C PHE A 93 -1.01 18.26 -0.12
N TRP A 94 -0.54 17.29 0.65
CA TRP A 94 -1.35 16.54 1.61
C TRP A 94 -1.20 17.14 3.00
N VAL A 95 -2.31 17.27 3.73
CA VAL A 95 -2.33 17.80 5.10
C VAL A 95 -3.21 16.95 6.01
N TYR A 96 -2.74 16.70 7.23
CA TYR A 96 -3.48 16.03 8.29
C TYR A 96 -3.59 16.94 9.50
N PHE A 97 -4.81 17.18 9.96
CA PHE A 97 -5.05 17.97 11.16
C PHE A 97 -5.16 17.06 12.39
N GLU A 98 -4.41 17.38 13.43
CA GLU A 98 -4.47 16.66 14.71
C GLU A 98 -5.55 17.25 15.65
N ARG A 99 -6.02 18.46 15.33
CA ARG A 99 -7.06 19.16 16.09
C ARG A 99 -8.11 19.82 15.20
N ASP A 100 -9.30 19.95 15.76
CA ASP A 100 -10.35 20.79 15.20
C ASP A 100 -10.09 22.26 15.55
N LYS A 101 -10.51 23.18 14.67
CA LYS A 101 -10.47 24.63 14.90
C LYS A 101 -11.87 25.17 15.17
N GLY A 102 -11.98 26.41 15.63
CA GLY A 102 -13.27 27.06 15.92
C GLY A 102 -13.29 28.04 17.08
N SER A 103 -12.13 28.47 17.60
CA SER A 103 -12.04 29.24 18.85
C SER A 103 -11.91 30.75 18.65
N SER A 104 -11.16 31.21 17.63
CA SER A 104 -10.83 32.63 17.47
C SER A 104 -10.21 32.94 16.11
N TYR A 105 -10.51 34.13 15.58
CA TYR A 105 -9.89 34.66 14.35
C TYR A 105 -8.38 34.86 14.49
N TYR A 106 -7.88 35.02 15.72
CA TYR A 106 -6.45 35.18 15.97
C TYR A 106 -5.67 33.86 16.02
N ASP A 107 -6.35 32.72 15.92
CA ASP A 107 -5.75 31.38 16.01
C ASP A 107 -5.58 30.73 14.62
N ASN A 108 -5.33 31.54 13.57
CA ASN A 108 -5.08 31.01 12.22
C ASN A 108 -3.83 30.12 12.19
N GLU A 109 -3.80 29.18 11.26
CA GLU A 109 -2.64 28.32 10.96
C GLU A 109 -2.24 28.54 9.51
N VAL A 110 -1.00 28.96 9.26
CA VAL A 110 -0.47 29.07 7.90
C VAL A 110 0.20 27.76 7.53
N LEU A 111 -0.28 27.16 6.45
CA LEU A 111 0.19 25.88 5.94
C LEU A 111 1.39 26.11 5.02
N VAL A 112 1.22 27.00 4.04
CA VAL A 112 2.27 27.38 3.08
C VAL A 112 2.26 28.89 2.92
N ASP A 113 3.41 29.51 3.11
CA ASP A 113 3.66 30.95 3.00
C ASP A 113 4.67 31.21 1.86
N LEU A 114 4.16 31.66 0.72
CA LEU A 114 4.94 31.98 -0.48
C LEU A 114 5.04 33.50 -0.61
N ASN A 115 5.79 34.12 0.31
CA ASN A 115 6.10 35.53 0.27
C ASN A 115 6.96 35.87 -0.96
N HIS A 116 6.52 36.87 -1.71
CA HIS A 116 7.11 37.36 -2.94
C HIS A 116 7.83 38.71 -2.78
N GLY A 117 7.50 39.52 -1.76
CA GLY A 117 8.17 40.79 -1.47
C GLY A 117 7.45 41.67 -0.46
N SER A 118 8.07 42.79 -0.08
CA SER A 118 7.49 43.74 0.87
C SER A 118 6.54 44.72 0.21
N SER A 119 5.53 45.11 0.97
CA SER A 119 4.66 46.24 0.64
C SER A 119 5.07 47.51 1.40
N GLY A 120 4.50 48.65 1.00
CA GLY A 120 4.65 49.90 1.77
C GLY A 120 4.04 49.85 3.18
N ASP A 121 3.23 48.83 3.48
CA ASP A 121 2.74 48.49 4.82
C ASP A 121 3.51 47.27 5.34
N SER A 122 4.31 47.45 6.39
CA SER A 122 5.14 46.39 6.97
C SER A 122 4.33 45.24 7.60
N PHE A 123 3.01 45.38 7.74
CA PHE A 123 2.12 44.31 8.18
C PHE A 123 1.48 43.54 7.02
N ASN A 124 1.74 43.96 5.78
CA ASN A 124 1.15 43.38 4.57
C ASN A 124 2.26 42.88 3.65
N GLU A 125 2.35 41.56 3.53
CA GLU A 125 3.34 40.91 2.67
C GLU A 125 2.73 40.56 1.32
N LEU A 126 3.48 40.83 0.26
CA LEU A 126 3.04 40.52 -1.10
C LEU A 126 3.31 39.05 -1.36
N GLY A 127 2.32 38.31 -1.81
CA GLY A 127 2.51 36.89 -2.09
C GLY A 127 1.23 36.11 -2.03
N TYR A 128 1.39 34.81 -1.80
CA TYR A 128 0.29 33.87 -1.70
C TYR A 128 0.47 33.02 -0.46
N LEU A 129 -0.65 32.66 0.15
CA LEU A 129 -0.63 31.76 1.27
C LEU A 129 -1.82 30.80 1.21
N VAL A 130 -1.60 29.61 1.73
CA VAL A 130 -2.66 28.66 2.05
C VAL A 130 -2.71 28.54 3.57
N LEU A 131 -3.88 28.81 4.16
CA LEU A 131 -4.08 28.81 5.60
C LEU A 131 -5.33 28.04 6.01
N ARG A 132 -5.44 27.77 7.30
CA ARG A 132 -6.69 27.37 7.96
C ARG A 132 -7.11 28.46 8.94
N ARG A 133 -8.36 28.91 8.84
CA ARG A 133 -8.91 29.91 9.76
C ARG A 133 -9.08 29.35 11.17
N GLY A 134 -8.74 30.16 12.17
CA GLY A 134 -8.85 29.78 13.58
C GLY A 134 -10.28 29.74 14.11
N ASP A 135 -11.19 30.55 13.54
CA ASP A 135 -12.58 30.70 13.97
C ASP A 135 -13.57 29.82 13.21
N THR A 136 -13.38 29.63 11.90
CA THR A 136 -14.30 28.83 11.06
C THR A 136 -13.73 27.48 10.66
N ALA A 137 -12.42 27.26 10.86
CA ALA A 137 -11.68 26.12 10.35
C ALA A 137 -11.59 26.03 8.81
N GLU A 138 -12.14 26.99 8.06
CA GLU A 138 -12.11 27.04 6.60
C GLU A 138 -10.66 27.10 6.08
N LEU A 139 -10.38 26.34 5.03
CA LEU A 139 -9.13 26.48 4.28
C LEU A 139 -9.22 27.70 3.37
N GLY A 140 -8.22 28.58 3.45
CA GLY A 140 -8.13 29.81 2.68
C GLY A 140 -6.98 29.77 1.68
N PHE A 141 -7.24 30.22 0.46
CA PHE A 141 -6.22 30.61 -0.52
C PHE A 141 -6.24 32.14 -0.62
N GLN A 142 -5.31 32.79 0.08
CA GLN A 142 -5.19 34.24 0.07
C GLN A 142 -4.08 34.68 -0.89
N MET A 143 -4.29 35.84 -1.51
CA MET A 143 -3.29 36.48 -2.35
C MET A 143 -3.29 37.98 -2.06
N THR A 144 -2.12 38.51 -1.74
CA THR A 144 -1.94 39.92 -1.40
C THR A 144 -1.09 40.60 -2.45
N THR A 145 -1.56 41.73 -2.99
CA THR A 145 -0.85 42.55 -3.98
C THR A 145 -0.72 44.00 -3.49
N MET A 146 0.10 44.81 -4.18
CA MET A 146 0.34 46.21 -3.78
C MET A 146 -0.85 47.13 -3.98
N THR A 147 -1.67 46.86 -4.99
CA THR A 147 -2.70 47.77 -5.47
C THR A 147 -4.10 47.31 -5.10
N ASN A 148 -4.31 46.00 -4.93
CA ASN A 148 -5.60 45.40 -4.56
C ASN A 148 -5.40 44.32 -3.49
N SER A 149 -6.06 44.48 -2.33
CA SER A 149 -6.44 43.32 -1.53
C SER A 149 -7.73 42.78 -2.14
N ASP A 150 -7.63 41.78 -3.02
CA ASP A 150 -8.82 40.98 -3.33
C ASP A 150 -9.29 40.32 -2.01
N ASP A 151 -10.57 39.93 -1.89
CA ASP A 151 -11.06 39.19 -0.72
C ASP A 151 -10.24 37.89 -0.50
N ASP A 152 -10.56 37.03 0.44
CA ASP A 152 -9.93 35.70 0.50
C ASP A 152 -10.80 34.65 -0.20
N LEU A 153 -10.20 33.66 -0.86
CA LEU A 153 -10.95 32.48 -1.30
C LEU A 153 -10.98 31.47 -0.17
N TYR A 154 -12.17 31.16 0.36
CA TYR A 154 -12.36 30.09 1.34
C TYR A 154 -13.01 28.87 0.70
N ALA A 155 -12.50 27.69 1.05
CA ALA A 155 -13.13 26.41 0.80
C ALA A 155 -14.49 26.33 1.53
N ARG A 156 -15.45 25.63 0.92
CA ARG A 156 -16.70 25.20 1.54
C ARG A 156 -16.50 23.98 2.43
N THR A 157 -15.54 23.13 2.10
CA THR A 157 -15.20 21.98 2.93
C THR A 157 -14.51 22.44 4.22
N ILE A 158 -15.08 22.05 5.37
CA ILE A 158 -14.51 22.30 6.68
C ILE A 158 -13.71 21.08 7.13
N PRO A 159 -12.37 21.16 7.21
CA PRO A 159 -11.54 20.04 7.65
C PRO A 159 -11.79 19.69 9.11
N VAL A 160 -11.95 18.40 9.36
CA VAL A 160 -11.98 17.80 10.69
C VAL A 160 -10.64 17.13 10.98
N LYS A 161 -10.31 16.98 12.26
CA LYS A 161 -9.12 16.22 12.65
C LYS A 161 -9.22 14.74 12.28
N GLY A 162 -8.07 14.07 12.26
CA GLY A 162 -8.03 12.61 12.21
C GLY A 162 -7.97 12.01 10.80
N ARG A 163 -7.87 12.84 9.75
CA ARG A 163 -7.79 12.39 8.36
C ARG A 163 -6.90 13.29 7.51
N TRP A 164 -6.35 12.68 6.45
CA TRP A 164 -5.64 13.38 5.39
C TRP A 164 -6.61 14.10 4.44
N TYR A 165 -6.17 15.24 3.94
CA TYR A 165 -6.80 16.01 2.87
C TYR A 165 -5.75 16.32 1.80
N HIS A 166 -6.11 16.16 0.53
CA HIS A 166 -5.32 16.72 -0.57
C HIS A 166 -5.85 18.11 -0.91
N VAL A 167 -5.00 19.13 -0.77
CA VAL A 167 -5.36 20.52 -1.06
C VAL A 167 -4.63 20.98 -2.31
N ALA A 168 -5.34 21.56 -3.26
CA ALA A 168 -4.72 22.23 -4.39
C ALA A 168 -5.26 23.66 -4.56
N ALA A 169 -4.38 24.65 -4.46
CA ALA A 169 -4.64 26.04 -4.76
C ALA A 169 -4.16 26.32 -6.20
N VAL A 170 -5.09 26.67 -7.10
CA VAL A 170 -4.82 26.84 -8.53
C VAL A 170 -5.14 28.27 -8.95
N ARG A 171 -4.22 28.87 -9.71
CA ARG A 171 -4.37 30.20 -10.27
C ARG A 171 -4.28 30.13 -11.79
N ARG A 172 -5.36 30.53 -12.49
CA ARG A 172 -5.49 30.52 -13.95
C ARG A 172 -5.97 31.87 -14.49
N GLY A 173 -5.14 32.63 -15.19
CA GLY A 173 -5.52 33.91 -15.80
C GLY A 173 -5.91 34.93 -14.76
N THR A 174 -7.20 35.16 -14.51
CA THR A 174 -7.78 35.95 -13.40
C THR A 174 -8.68 35.12 -12.48
N LEU A 175 -8.52 33.80 -12.44
CA LEU A 175 -9.30 32.87 -11.63
C LEU A 175 -8.42 32.27 -10.51
N GLN A 176 -8.94 32.25 -9.28
CA GLN A 176 -8.44 31.42 -8.18
C GLN A 176 -9.42 30.27 -7.93
N GLU A 177 -8.89 29.08 -7.72
CA GLU A 177 -9.62 27.86 -7.46
C GLU A 177 -8.96 27.14 -6.28
N ILE A 178 -9.76 26.55 -5.40
CA ILE A 178 -9.29 25.63 -4.35
C ILE A 178 -10.00 24.29 -4.53
N TYR A 179 -9.21 23.24 -4.56
CA TYR A 179 -9.67 21.86 -4.69
C TYR A 179 -9.38 21.13 -3.39
N ILE A 180 -10.31 20.28 -2.97
CA ILE A 180 -10.18 19.40 -1.82
C ILE A 180 -10.42 17.97 -2.29
N ASP A 181 -9.50 17.06 -1.98
CA ASP A 181 -9.55 15.64 -2.34
C ASP A 181 -9.77 15.40 -3.85
N GLY A 182 -9.13 16.23 -4.68
CA GLY A 182 -9.17 16.11 -6.13
C GLY A 182 -10.36 16.83 -6.81
N GLU A 183 -11.32 17.35 -6.04
CA GLU A 183 -12.55 17.98 -6.55
C GLU A 183 -12.56 19.49 -6.34
N LEU A 184 -13.12 20.26 -7.28
CA LEU A 184 -13.21 21.73 -7.16
C LEU A 184 -14.19 22.08 -6.03
N ASP A 185 -13.70 22.74 -4.99
CA ASP A 185 -14.48 23.05 -3.79
C ASP A 185 -15.02 24.48 -3.82
N ALA A 186 -14.16 25.45 -4.17
CA ALA A 186 -14.54 26.85 -4.35
C ALA A 186 -13.67 27.57 -5.39
N TRP A 187 -14.19 28.66 -5.94
CA TRP A 187 -13.46 29.51 -6.87
C TRP A 187 -13.92 30.96 -6.78
N ARG A 188 -13.11 31.88 -7.30
CA ARG A 188 -13.46 33.29 -7.49
C ARG A 188 -12.64 33.96 -8.59
N ALA A 189 -13.12 35.11 -9.07
CA ALA A 189 -12.34 35.98 -9.93
C ALA A 189 -11.41 36.88 -9.11
N CYS A 190 -10.24 37.18 -9.67
CA CYS A 190 -9.24 38.12 -9.18
C CYS A 190 -9.19 39.35 -10.09
N SER A 191 -8.58 40.42 -9.60
CA SER A 191 -8.55 41.71 -10.29
C SER A 191 -7.46 41.87 -11.37
N SER A 192 -6.44 40.99 -11.43
CA SER A 192 -5.27 41.18 -12.33
C SER A 192 -4.65 39.91 -12.93
N THR A 193 -3.95 40.06 -14.07
CA THR A 193 -3.08 39.08 -14.74
C THR A 193 -2.02 39.80 -15.61
N PRO A 194 -0.69 39.65 -15.40
CA PRO A 194 -0.02 38.91 -14.31
C PRO A 194 -0.29 39.54 -12.95
N ILE A 195 0.19 38.89 -11.88
CA ILE A 195 0.00 39.39 -10.52
C ILE A 195 0.91 40.60 -10.28
N ASP A 196 0.33 41.68 -9.76
CA ASP A 196 0.96 42.99 -9.62
C ASP A 196 1.81 43.10 -8.34
N PHE A 197 2.98 42.45 -8.35
CA PHE A 197 3.98 42.59 -7.29
C PHE A 197 4.92 43.77 -7.58
N VAL A 198 4.41 45.00 -7.45
CA VAL A 198 5.20 46.23 -7.69
C VAL A 198 5.87 46.69 -6.39
N GLY A 199 7.00 46.07 -6.06
CA GLY A 199 7.81 46.40 -4.88
C GLY A 199 9.27 45.97 -5.08
N GLY A 200 10.16 46.37 -4.17
CA GLY A 200 11.48 45.74 -4.10
C GLY A 200 11.31 44.27 -3.70
N TYR A 201 12.10 43.38 -4.30
CA TYR A 201 12.18 42.00 -3.82
C TYR A 201 12.77 42.02 -2.41
N ASP A 202 12.09 41.35 -1.48
CA ASP A 202 12.53 41.27 -0.09
C ASP A 202 13.35 40.00 0.15
N ASP A 203 14.18 40.00 1.19
CA ASP A 203 14.94 38.86 1.67
C ASP A 203 14.13 37.94 2.59
N ASP A 204 12.83 38.23 2.77
CA ASP A 204 11.93 37.48 3.63
C ASP A 204 11.76 36.02 3.18
N ARG A 205 11.51 35.17 4.17
CA ARG A 205 11.60 33.72 4.04
C ARG A 205 10.28 33.16 3.52
N VAL A 206 10.36 32.31 2.51
CA VAL A 206 9.27 31.40 2.13
C VAL A 206 9.21 30.28 3.19
N ASN A 207 8.03 29.97 3.72
CA ASN A 207 7.92 28.97 4.79
C ASN A 207 6.81 27.95 4.55
N VAL A 208 6.99 26.79 5.18
CA VAL A 208 5.94 25.78 5.39
C VAL A 208 5.69 25.69 6.90
N GLY A 209 4.42 25.75 7.31
CA GLY A 209 3.98 25.58 8.69
C GLY A 209 4.02 26.84 9.57
N ARG A 210 4.33 28.02 9.04
CA ARG A 210 4.24 29.29 9.78
C ARG A 210 4.03 30.50 8.88
N TYR A 211 3.63 31.60 9.49
CA TYR A 211 3.64 32.93 8.89
C TYR A 211 4.84 33.74 9.40
N THR A 212 5.60 34.33 8.49
CA THR A 212 6.56 35.39 8.82
C THR A 212 6.07 36.73 8.33
N ASN A 213 6.55 37.82 8.93
CA ASN A 213 6.49 39.10 8.26
C ASN A 213 7.72 39.98 8.49
N THR A 214 7.91 41.00 7.65
CA THR A 214 9.00 41.98 7.80
C THR A 214 9.00 42.68 9.18
N ALA A 215 7.82 42.81 9.83
CA ALA A 215 7.68 43.45 11.13
C ALA A 215 6.92 42.60 12.16
N GLY A 216 7.67 42.04 13.11
CA GLY A 216 7.12 41.35 14.28
C GLY A 216 7.73 39.95 14.48
N PRO A 217 7.38 39.26 15.58
CA PRO A 217 7.71 37.85 15.73
C PRO A 217 6.86 36.98 14.79
N PRO A 218 7.37 35.82 14.33
CA PRO A 218 6.58 34.84 13.60
C PRO A 218 5.32 34.42 14.36
N ARG A 219 4.26 34.05 13.63
CA ARG A 219 2.96 33.69 14.19
C ARG A 219 2.25 32.65 13.32
N TYR A 220 1.06 32.23 13.75
CA TYR A 220 0.18 31.31 13.01
C TYR A 220 0.83 29.98 12.64
N HIS A 221 1.51 29.35 13.60
CA HIS A 221 2.16 28.06 13.42
C HIS A 221 1.13 26.93 13.23
N PHE A 222 1.42 26.03 12.31
CA PHE A 222 0.59 24.87 12.00
C PHE A 222 0.80 23.74 13.01
N GLU A 223 -0.30 23.11 13.45
CA GLU A 223 -0.29 21.89 14.26
C GLU A 223 -0.90 20.73 13.45
N GLY A 224 -0.07 19.77 13.06
CA GLY A 224 -0.48 18.64 12.24
C GLY A 224 0.65 18.08 11.38
N MET A 225 0.31 17.30 10.35
CA MET A 225 1.29 16.71 9.44
C MET A 225 1.10 17.23 8.01
N MET A 226 2.20 17.40 7.27
CA MET A 226 2.21 17.78 5.86
C MET A 226 3.12 16.87 5.05
N ASP A 227 2.69 16.59 3.83
CA ASP A 227 3.32 15.62 2.93
C ASP A 227 3.17 16.04 1.46
N GLU A 228 4.11 15.64 0.60
CA GLU A 228 4.09 15.82 -0.86
C GLU A 228 3.77 17.27 -1.32
N LEU A 229 4.54 18.27 -0.83
CA LEU A 229 4.38 19.65 -1.27
C LEU A 229 4.93 19.85 -2.69
N MET A 230 4.07 20.27 -3.61
CA MET A 230 4.39 20.51 -5.02
C MET A 230 4.03 21.92 -5.45
N ILE A 231 4.90 22.55 -6.23
CA ILE A 231 4.64 23.82 -6.92
C ILE A 231 4.76 23.61 -8.43
N PHE A 232 3.80 24.15 -9.17
CA PHE A 232 3.77 24.16 -10.64
C PHE A 232 3.76 25.61 -11.13
N ASP A 233 4.52 25.89 -12.20
CA ASP A 233 4.55 27.18 -12.92
C ASP A 233 3.41 27.32 -13.96
N ARG A 234 2.34 26.53 -13.77
CA ARG A 234 1.16 26.48 -14.63
C ARG A 234 -0.08 26.16 -13.81
N ALA A 235 -1.24 26.55 -14.34
CA ALA A 235 -2.52 26.17 -13.77
C ALA A 235 -2.85 24.71 -14.11
N LEU A 236 -2.87 23.82 -13.11
CA LEU A 236 -3.38 22.47 -13.28
C LEU A 236 -4.85 22.48 -13.72
N SER A 237 -5.23 21.55 -14.60
CA SER A 237 -6.64 21.29 -14.91
C SER A 237 -7.29 20.49 -13.78
N SER A 238 -8.62 20.53 -13.68
CA SER A 238 -9.36 19.69 -12.72
C SER A 238 -9.01 18.21 -12.85
N THR A 239 -8.85 17.70 -14.06
CA THR A 239 -8.41 16.31 -14.31
C THR A 239 -7.00 16.05 -13.79
N ALA A 240 -6.06 16.99 -13.93
CA ALA A 240 -4.71 16.82 -13.40
C ALA A 240 -4.70 16.83 -11.86
N VAL A 241 -5.49 17.70 -11.23
CA VAL A 241 -5.64 17.72 -9.76
C VAL A 241 -6.28 16.43 -9.25
N GLN A 242 -7.32 15.95 -9.93
CA GLN A 242 -7.96 14.68 -9.60
C GLN A 242 -6.99 13.50 -9.77
N GLN A 243 -6.13 13.53 -10.79
CA GLN A 243 -5.12 12.50 -10.99
C GLN A 243 -4.09 12.48 -9.86
N LEU A 244 -3.55 13.63 -9.44
CA LEU A 244 -2.62 13.71 -8.29
C LEU A 244 -3.22 13.10 -7.02
N TYR A 245 -4.51 13.36 -6.76
CA TYR A 245 -5.22 12.74 -5.64
C TYR A 245 -5.37 11.23 -5.82
N ARG A 246 -5.77 10.78 -7.01
CA ARG A 246 -5.99 9.35 -7.31
C ARG A 246 -4.72 8.54 -7.32
N ASP A 247 -3.61 9.11 -7.76
CA ASP A 247 -2.31 8.45 -7.76
C ASP A 247 -1.92 8.00 -6.35
N VAL A 248 -2.36 8.70 -5.31
CA VAL A 248 -2.10 8.34 -3.90
C VAL A 248 -3.24 7.52 -3.27
N THR A 249 -4.47 7.62 -3.76
CA THR A 249 -5.67 7.08 -3.08
C THR A 249 -6.31 5.87 -3.76
N THR A 250 -5.99 5.62 -5.02
CA THR A 250 -6.56 4.50 -5.77
C THR A 250 -5.67 3.28 -5.60
N PRO A 251 -6.18 2.17 -5.07
CA PRO A 251 -5.46 0.91 -5.04
C PRO A 251 -4.99 0.50 -6.43
N GLY A 252 -3.76 0.01 -6.51
CA GLY A 252 -3.15 -0.51 -7.71
C GLY A 252 -2.60 -1.92 -7.54
N ASP A 253 -2.11 -2.48 -8.64
CA ASP A 253 -1.37 -3.72 -8.67
C ASP A 253 0.14 -3.44 -8.77
N LEU A 254 0.92 -4.10 -7.92
CA LEU A 254 2.37 -4.22 -8.04
C LEU A 254 2.74 -5.64 -8.44
N TYR A 255 3.87 -5.79 -9.12
CA TYR A 255 4.36 -7.07 -9.63
C TYR A 255 5.80 -7.31 -9.18
N VAL A 256 6.08 -8.50 -8.68
CA VAL A 256 7.41 -8.94 -8.23
C VAL A 256 7.80 -10.21 -8.97
N ASP A 257 9.01 -10.25 -9.54
CA ASP A 257 9.60 -11.44 -10.16
C ASP A 257 11.08 -11.50 -9.74
N GLY A 258 11.42 -12.41 -8.82
CA GLY A 258 12.79 -12.56 -8.32
C GLY A 258 13.80 -13.05 -9.37
N THR A 259 13.34 -13.56 -10.52
CA THR A 259 14.21 -14.07 -11.59
C THR A 259 14.49 -13.01 -12.67
N HIS A 260 13.47 -12.25 -13.08
CA HIS A 260 13.55 -11.29 -14.19
C HIS A 260 13.33 -9.83 -13.80
N GLY A 261 12.91 -9.57 -12.57
CA GLY A 261 12.62 -8.23 -12.05
C GLY A 261 13.87 -7.41 -11.71
N SER A 262 13.65 -6.13 -11.39
CA SER A 262 14.68 -5.21 -10.89
C SER A 262 14.05 -4.21 -9.94
N ASP A 263 14.69 -3.94 -8.80
CA ASP A 263 14.21 -2.94 -7.81
C ASP A 263 14.37 -1.49 -8.27
N THR A 264 14.93 -1.29 -9.47
CA THR A 264 14.91 0.00 -10.18
C THR A 264 13.65 0.19 -11.03
N ASN A 265 12.83 -0.85 -11.19
CA ASN A 265 11.59 -0.78 -11.95
C ASN A 265 10.47 -0.13 -11.13
N THR A 266 9.36 0.21 -11.79
CA THR A 266 8.20 0.83 -11.13
C THR A 266 7.30 -0.16 -10.40
N GLY A 267 7.36 -1.45 -10.73
CA GLY A 267 6.45 -2.47 -10.20
C GLY A 267 5.05 -2.46 -10.79
N LEU A 268 4.66 -1.47 -11.61
CA LEU A 268 3.27 -1.25 -12.04
C LEU A 268 2.77 -2.16 -13.17
N SER A 269 3.58 -3.11 -13.63
CA SER A 269 3.19 -4.08 -14.66
C SER A 269 4.10 -5.32 -14.61
N PRO A 270 3.67 -6.47 -15.16
CA PRO A 270 4.53 -7.66 -15.26
C PRO A 270 5.88 -7.43 -15.97
N ARG A 271 5.94 -6.48 -16.92
CA ARG A 271 7.17 -6.17 -17.67
C ARG A 271 8.13 -5.25 -16.92
N SER A 272 7.63 -4.61 -15.87
CA SER A 272 8.37 -3.68 -15.02
C SER A 272 8.31 -4.18 -13.58
N SER A 273 8.40 -5.50 -13.37
CA SER A 273 8.35 -6.13 -12.06
C SER A 273 9.56 -5.76 -11.21
N LEU A 274 9.34 -5.65 -9.91
CA LEU A 274 10.39 -5.49 -8.91
C LEU A 274 11.09 -6.84 -8.69
N ALA A 275 12.33 -6.82 -8.19
CA ALA A 275 13.07 -8.04 -7.89
C ALA A 275 12.73 -8.59 -6.50
N THR A 276 12.46 -7.72 -5.54
CA THR A 276 12.22 -8.09 -4.14
C THR A 276 10.79 -7.78 -3.69
N ILE A 277 10.29 -8.59 -2.76
CA ILE A 277 8.97 -8.42 -2.14
C ILE A 277 8.98 -7.18 -1.25
N GLN A 278 10.03 -7.00 -0.44
CA GLN A 278 10.11 -5.86 0.47
C GLN A 278 10.08 -4.54 -0.29
N LYS A 279 10.77 -4.43 -1.43
CA LYS A 279 10.71 -3.22 -2.26
C LYS A 279 9.30 -2.92 -2.76
N ALA A 280 8.53 -3.94 -3.10
CA ALA A 280 7.13 -3.76 -3.49
C ALA A 280 6.28 -3.27 -2.32
N ILE A 281 6.47 -3.82 -1.12
CA ILE A 281 5.78 -3.35 0.09
C ILE A 281 6.16 -1.90 0.39
N ASP A 282 7.43 -1.52 0.25
CA ASP A 282 7.88 -0.14 0.48
C ASP A 282 7.15 0.84 -0.44
N LEU A 283 6.93 0.47 -1.70
CA LEU A 283 6.21 1.26 -2.71
C LEU A 283 4.67 1.19 -2.60
N ALA A 284 4.14 0.13 -2.01
CA ALA A 284 2.70 -0.12 -1.94
C ALA A 284 1.97 0.89 -1.05
N LYS A 285 0.72 1.14 -1.39
CA LYS A 285 -0.23 2.00 -0.69
C LYS A 285 -1.30 1.12 -0.06
N ASN A 286 -1.96 1.61 0.99
CA ASN A 286 -3.09 0.88 1.56
C ASN A 286 -4.14 0.59 0.48
N GLY A 287 -4.56 -0.67 0.40
CA GLY A 287 -5.46 -1.22 -0.60
C GLY A 287 -4.77 -1.93 -1.77
N ASP A 288 -3.47 -1.69 -1.99
CA ASP A 288 -2.74 -2.29 -3.12
C ASP A 288 -2.67 -3.81 -3.02
N VAL A 289 -2.58 -4.44 -4.19
CA VAL A 289 -2.31 -5.87 -4.35
C VAL A 289 -0.91 -6.06 -4.91
N ILE A 290 -0.07 -6.79 -4.21
CA ILE A 290 1.28 -7.18 -4.65
C ILE A 290 1.22 -8.60 -5.17
N ASN A 291 1.42 -8.75 -6.47
CA ASN A 291 1.40 -10.00 -7.22
C ASN A 291 2.83 -10.52 -7.37
N VAL A 292 3.15 -11.63 -6.70
CA VAL A 292 4.50 -12.21 -6.68
C VAL A 292 4.56 -13.44 -7.58
N TYR A 293 5.40 -13.43 -8.61
CA TYR A 293 5.62 -14.58 -9.48
C TYR A 293 6.39 -15.70 -8.77
N PRO A 294 6.26 -16.96 -9.25
CA PRO A 294 6.89 -18.11 -8.61
C PRO A 294 8.40 -17.95 -8.54
N GLY A 295 8.99 -18.36 -7.42
CA GLY A 295 10.42 -18.23 -7.16
C GLY A 295 10.72 -18.34 -5.68
N VAL A 296 12.01 -18.40 -5.34
CA VAL A 296 12.49 -18.41 -3.96
C VAL A 296 13.02 -17.02 -3.60
N TYR A 297 12.36 -16.36 -2.66
CA TYR A 297 12.66 -15.02 -2.18
C TYR A 297 13.37 -15.12 -0.83
N ARG A 298 14.66 -14.80 -0.83
CA ARG A 298 15.54 -14.87 0.35
C ARG A 298 15.69 -13.49 0.99
N GLU A 299 14.65 -13.09 1.71
CA GLU A 299 14.53 -11.79 2.36
C GLU A 299 13.59 -11.87 3.57
N GLU A 300 13.66 -10.89 4.46
CA GLU A 300 12.63 -10.71 5.49
C GLU A 300 11.52 -9.82 4.95
N VAL A 301 10.29 -10.30 4.98
CA VAL A 301 9.12 -9.56 4.49
C VAL A 301 8.41 -8.87 5.66
N ARG A 302 8.32 -7.55 5.62
CA ARG A 302 7.73 -6.69 6.66
C ARG A 302 6.62 -5.84 6.06
N PHE A 303 5.41 -5.94 6.61
CA PHE A 303 4.23 -5.24 6.08
C PHE A 303 4.14 -3.75 6.42
N LEU A 304 4.95 -3.27 7.37
CA LEU A 304 5.09 -1.85 7.72
C LEU A 304 3.76 -1.16 8.12
N GLY A 305 2.83 -1.90 8.72
CA GLY A 305 1.52 -1.35 9.13
C GLY A 305 0.56 -1.11 7.98
N LYS A 306 0.89 -1.54 6.75
CA LYS A 306 0.10 -1.27 5.54
C LYS A 306 -1.03 -2.29 5.37
N ALA A 307 -2.22 -1.79 5.06
CA ALA A 307 -3.38 -2.61 4.72
C ALA A 307 -3.32 -3.02 3.23
N ILE A 308 -2.44 -3.96 2.89
CA ILE A 308 -2.19 -4.44 1.52
C ILE A 308 -2.48 -5.93 1.40
N THR A 309 -2.72 -6.41 0.18
CA THR A 309 -2.77 -7.84 -0.13
C THR A 309 -1.46 -8.27 -0.79
N LEU A 310 -0.69 -9.12 -0.12
CA LEU A 310 0.46 -9.81 -0.71
C LEU A 310 0.01 -11.22 -1.13
N GLN A 311 0.15 -11.52 -2.42
CA GLN A 311 -0.24 -12.83 -2.97
C GLN A 311 0.79 -13.39 -3.94
N SER A 312 0.98 -14.71 -3.91
CA SER A 312 1.64 -15.39 -5.02
C SER A 312 0.69 -15.49 -6.21
N ILE A 313 1.23 -15.34 -7.41
CA ILE A 313 0.55 -15.59 -8.68
C ILE A 313 1.33 -16.64 -9.46
N GLY A 314 0.63 -17.49 -10.19
CA GLY A 314 1.28 -18.70 -10.71
C GLY A 314 1.34 -19.78 -9.63
N ASP A 315 2.36 -20.63 -9.72
CA ASP A 315 2.74 -21.54 -8.66
C ASP A 315 3.15 -20.79 -7.37
N ALA A 316 3.21 -21.47 -6.22
CA ALA A 316 3.49 -20.81 -4.96
C ALA A 316 4.94 -20.30 -4.88
N ALA A 317 5.10 -19.00 -4.66
CA ALA A 317 6.38 -18.41 -4.30
C ALA A 317 6.78 -18.85 -2.88
N VAL A 318 8.08 -19.07 -2.69
CA VAL A 318 8.69 -19.50 -1.43
C VAL A 318 9.40 -18.31 -0.78
N ILE A 319 9.10 -18.02 0.48
CA ILE A 319 9.80 -17.03 1.29
C ILE A 319 10.70 -17.76 2.29
N GLU A 320 11.99 -17.38 2.33
CA GLU A 320 12.99 -17.95 3.23
C GLU A 320 13.81 -16.85 3.95
N ALA A 321 13.92 -16.96 5.27
CA ALA A 321 14.79 -16.12 6.10
C ALA A 321 15.49 -16.97 7.19
N PRO A 322 16.58 -17.71 6.86
CA PRO A 322 17.18 -18.70 7.75
C PRO A 322 17.57 -18.19 9.14
N ASP A 323 18.04 -16.94 9.22
CA ASP A 323 18.48 -16.30 10.45
C ASP A 323 17.46 -15.29 11.01
N GLY A 324 16.25 -15.24 10.46
CA GLY A 324 15.29 -14.17 10.69
C GLY A 324 13.83 -14.59 10.58
N PHE A 325 12.98 -13.61 10.31
CA PHE A 325 11.54 -13.82 10.15
C PHE A 325 11.20 -13.87 8.66
N GLY A 326 10.57 -14.94 8.19
CA GLY A 326 10.11 -15.04 6.80
C GLY A 326 9.15 -13.90 6.50
N VAL A 327 8.08 -13.80 7.29
CA VAL A 327 7.09 -12.71 7.23
C VAL A 327 6.83 -12.14 8.61
N SER A 328 6.62 -10.82 8.69
CA SER A 328 6.39 -10.16 9.96
C SER A 328 5.37 -9.00 9.93
N PHE A 329 4.58 -8.94 11.00
CA PHE A 329 3.53 -7.95 11.26
C PHE A 329 3.71 -7.39 12.68
N TYR A 330 4.18 -6.17 12.83
CA TYR A 330 4.43 -5.60 14.17
C TYR A 330 4.26 -4.09 14.26
N MET A 331 3.56 -3.49 13.30
CA MET A 331 3.32 -2.05 13.23
C MET A 331 1.82 -1.69 13.29
N GLY A 332 0.97 -2.64 13.70
CA GLY A 332 -0.46 -2.43 13.88
C GLY A 332 -1.29 -2.84 12.66
N GLU A 333 -0.80 -3.78 11.87
CA GLU A 333 -1.49 -4.35 10.72
C GLU A 333 -2.86 -4.94 11.13
N GLY A 334 -3.93 -4.48 10.47
CA GLY A 334 -5.30 -4.93 10.70
C GLY A 334 -5.74 -6.06 9.76
N PRO A 335 -7.01 -6.50 9.82
CA PRO A 335 -7.52 -7.63 9.01
C PRO A 335 -7.51 -7.38 7.50
N ASP A 336 -7.46 -6.11 7.07
CA ASP A 336 -7.30 -5.72 5.66
C ASP A 336 -5.86 -5.90 5.15
N THR A 337 -4.93 -6.28 6.04
CA THR A 337 -3.59 -6.75 5.66
C THR A 337 -3.67 -8.24 5.39
N VAL A 338 -3.44 -8.65 4.15
CA VAL A 338 -3.67 -10.02 3.69
C VAL A 338 -2.38 -10.65 3.17
N LEU A 339 -2.09 -11.87 3.61
CA LEU A 339 -1.04 -12.73 3.07
C LEU A 339 -1.67 -14.02 2.55
N ARG A 340 -1.46 -14.37 1.28
CA ARG A 340 -2.00 -15.62 0.71
C ARG A 340 -1.17 -16.29 -0.36
N ASN A 341 -1.34 -17.61 -0.49
CA ASN A 341 -0.78 -18.44 -1.55
C ASN A 341 0.75 -18.54 -1.58
N PHE A 342 1.41 -18.36 -0.42
CA PHE A 342 2.85 -18.53 -0.27
C PHE A 342 3.21 -19.83 0.43
N VAL A 343 4.39 -20.35 0.09
CA VAL A 343 5.14 -21.21 0.98
C VAL A 343 6.08 -20.34 1.83
N ILE A 344 6.10 -20.57 3.13
CA ILE A 344 7.00 -19.90 4.08
C ILE A 344 7.81 -20.99 4.76
N ALA A 345 9.08 -21.08 4.38
CA ALA A 345 9.91 -22.19 4.77
C ALA A 345 11.33 -21.78 5.13
N ASN A 346 12.06 -22.72 5.74
CA ASN A 346 13.49 -22.61 5.98
C ASN A 346 13.89 -21.33 6.73
N SER A 347 13.04 -20.86 7.64
CA SER A 347 13.22 -19.62 8.40
C SER A 347 13.38 -19.87 9.89
N TYR A 348 13.99 -18.92 10.62
CA TYR A 348 14.01 -19.01 12.08
C TYR A 348 12.60 -18.87 12.65
N ILE A 349 11.83 -17.88 12.22
CA ILE A 349 10.37 -17.85 12.41
C ILE A 349 9.72 -17.71 11.05
N GLY A 350 8.76 -18.58 10.72
CA GLY A 350 8.00 -18.47 9.48
C GLY A 350 7.20 -17.16 9.46
N ILE A 351 6.29 -17.00 10.41
CA ILE A 351 5.51 -15.77 10.59
C ILE A 351 5.65 -15.24 12.02
N PHE A 352 6.13 -14.02 12.17
CA PHE A 352 6.13 -13.29 13.44
C PHE A 352 5.02 -12.23 13.47
N CYS A 353 4.20 -12.22 14.52
CA CYS A 353 3.11 -11.25 14.66
C CYS A 353 3.09 -10.61 16.05
N ALA A 354 3.18 -9.29 16.14
CA ALA A 354 3.07 -8.56 17.40
C ALA A 354 2.06 -7.42 17.28
N HIS A 355 1.10 -7.37 18.20
CA HIS A 355 0.11 -6.29 18.31
C HIS A 355 -0.66 -6.00 17.00
N SER A 356 -0.85 -7.04 16.19
CA SER A 356 -1.41 -6.96 14.85
C SER A 356 -2.41 -8.11 14.64
N THR A 357 -3.36 -7.93 13.73
CA THR A 357 -4.42 -8.88 13.42
C THR A 357 -4.59 -9.07 11.90
N PRO A 358 -3.52 -9.44 11.16
CA PRO A 358 -3.60 -9.70 9.73
C PRO A 358 -4.49 -10.90 9.41
N THR A 359 -4.93 -10.97 8.16
CA THR A 359 -5.60 -12.14 7.58
C THR A 359 -4.58 -12.96 6.79
N ILE A 360 -4.36 -14.20 7.21
CA ILE A 360 -3.44 -15.14 6.56
C ILE A 360 -4.30 -16.30 6.02
N ALA A 361 -4.19 -16.61 4.74
CA ALA A 361 -5.03 -17.64 4.12
C ALA A 361 -4.28 -18.41 3.03
N ASN A 362 -4.56 -19.71 2.90
CA ASN A 362 -4.02 -20.53 1.82
C ASN A 362 -2.49 -20.45 1.78
N VAL A 363 -1.82 -20.60 2.93
CA VAL A 363 -0.35 -20.64 3.00
C VAL A 363 0.13 -22.00 3.47
N THR A 364 1.37 -22.35 3.10
CA THR A 364 2.08 -23.52 3.63
C THR A 364 3.27 -23.03 4.46
N ILE A 365 3.25 -23.29 5.77
CA ILE A 365 4.27 -22.87 6.73
C ILE A 365 5.00 -24.11 7.23
N THR A 366 6.23 -24.32 6.76
CA THR A 366 6.92 -25.60 6.95
C THR A 366 8.43 -25.51 7.05
N ASN A 367 9.07 -26.46 7.73
CA ASN A 367 10.52 -26.51 7.91
C ASN A 367 11.12 -25.20 8.47
N ASN A 368 10.39 -24.54 9.36
CA ASN A 368 10.90 -23.40 10.12
C ASN A 368 11.28 -23.84 11.53
N VAL A 369 12.09 -23.05 12.24
CA VAL A 369 12.31 -23.33 13.67
C VAL A 369 11.01 -23.11 14.44
N TYR A 370 10.35 -21.98 14.19
CA TYR A 370 8.99 -21.68 14.65
C TYR A 370 8.09 -21.42 13.44
N GLY A 371 6.90 -22.03 13.38
CA GLY A 371 5.94 -21.80 12.30
C GLY A 371 5.33 -20.40 12.38
N VAL A 372 4.41 -20.20 13.33
CA VAL A 372 3.81 -18.89 13.61
C VAL A 372 3.94 -18.55 15.09
N ASP A 373 4.48 -17.37 15.38
CA ASP A 373 4.61 -16.86 16.75
C ASP A 373 3.93 -15.49 16.89
N ALA A 374 2.84 -15.44 17.69
CA ALA A 374 2.01 -14.24 17.83
C ALA A 374 1.91 -13.72 19.28
N TYR A 375 1.96 -12.39 19.45
CA TYR A 375 1.88 -11.73 20.77
C TYR A 375 0.89 -10.56 20.78
N GLY A 376 -0.09 -10.60 21.70
CA GLY A 376 -1.07 -9.54 21.94
C GLY A 376 -0.74 -8.68 23.17
N ARG A 377 -1.31 -7.46 23.25
CA ARG A 377 -1.11 -6.52 24.37
C ARG A 377 -2.20 -6.57 25.46
N SER A 378 -3.19 -7.46 25.38
CA SER A 378 -4.36 -7.41 26.28
C SER A 378 -4.38 -8.49 27.36
N ASP A 379 -4.84 -8.05 28.54
CA ASP A 379 -5.32 -8.83 29.69
C ASP A 379 -6.59 -9.65 29.39
N THR A 380 -7.20 -9.44 28.23
CA THR A 380 -8.24 -10.30 27.65
C THR A 380 -7.62 -11.17 26.55
N TRP A 381 -7.52 -12.48 26.79
CA TRP A 381 -6.86 -13.49 25.94
C TRP A 381 -7.45 -13.67 24.52
N ARG A 382 -8.30 -12.76 24.03
CA ARG A 382 -9.10 -12.96 22.79
C ARG A 382 -9.15 -11.78 21.80
N ALA A 383 -8.70 -10.57 22.15
CA ALA A 383 -9.05 -9.38 21.36
C ALA A 383 -8.08 -9.03 20.20
N LEU A 384 -6.87 -9.61 20.14
CA LEU A 384 -5.83 -9.24 19.18
C LEU A 384 -5.06 -10.49 18.72
N ARG A 385 -5.64 -11.27 17.80
CA ARG A 385 -5.00 -12.46 17.21
C ARG A 385 -5.05 -12.38 15.67
N PRO A 386 -3.98 -12.78 14.96
CA PRO A 386 -4.06 -12.99 13.52
C PRO A 386 -5.03 -14.14 13.20
N SER A 387 -5.76 -14.00 12.09
CA SER A 387 -6.63 -15.05 11.57
C SER A 387 -5.85 -15.88 10.55
N ILE A 388 -5.85 -17.21 10.69
CA ILE A 388 -5.21 -18.16 9.78
C ILE A 388 -6.25 -19.15 9.29
N GLY A 389 -6.49 -19.20 7.99
CA GLY A 389 -7.45 -20.11 7.35
C GLY A 389 -6.82 -20.96 6.26
N ASN A 390 -7.37 -22.15 6.01
CA ASN A 390 -7.07 -22.96 4.83
C ASN A 390 -5.58 -23.22 4.61
N SER A 391 -4.80 -23.34 5.68
CA SER A 391 -3.34 -23.34 5.60
C SER A 391 -2.76 -24.67 6.09
N ILE A 392 -1.57 -25.01 5.63
CA ILE A 392 -0.80 -26.14 6.14
C ILE A 392 0.30 -25.58 7.06
N ILE A 393 0.36 -26.04 8.30
CA ILE A 393 1.40 -25.70 9.28
C ILE A 393 2.00 -27.02 9.74
N TRP A 394 3.18 -27.34 9.22
CA TRP A 394 3.72 -28.70 9.33
C TRP A 394 5.24 -28.73 9.32
N ASP A 395 5.85 -29.64 10.07
CA ASP A 395 7.29 -29.86 10.16
C ASP A 395 8.07 -28.63 10.62
N ASN A 396 7.53 -27.87 11.57
CA ASN A 396 8.27 -26.81 12.26
C ASN A 396 8.88 -27.39 13.56
N THR A 397 10.13 -27.04 13.89
CA THR A 397 10.89 -27.85 14.85
C THR A 397 10.55 -27.57 16.32
N GLU A 398 10.28 -26.32 16.69
CA GLU A 398 10.05 -25.92 18.09
C GLU A 398 8.58 -25.66 18.39
N ASN A 399 7.85 -25.03 17.48
CA ASN A 399 6.42 -24.77 17.62
C ASN A 399 5.76 -24.50 16.27
N ASP A 400 4.58 -25.07 16.03
CA ASP A 400 3.82 -24.82 14.80
C ASP A 400 3.05 -23.50 14.84
N VAL A 401 2.29 -23.24 15.91
CA VAL A 401 1.47 -22.03 16.01
C VAL A 401 1.29 -21.61 17.46
N SER A 402 1.46 -20.33 17.74
CA SER A 402 1.15 -19.72 19.03
C SER A 402 0.18 -18.57 18.81
N SER A 403 -0.82 -18.45 19.69
CA SER A 403 -1.63 -17.24 19.82
C SER A 403 -2.42 -16.74 18.60
N CYS A 404 -2.73 -17.59 17.64
CA CYS A 404 -3.54 -17.26 16.45
C CYS A 404 -4.99 -17.77 16.57
N GLU A 405 -5.91 -17.26 15.76
CA GLU A 405 -7.19 -17.92 15.46
C GLU A 405 -7.02 -18.75 14.19
N VAL A 406 -6.99 -20.09 14.32
CA VAL A 406 -6.74 -21.02 13.19
C VAL A 406 -8.00 -21.80 12.86
N LYS A 407 -8.39 -21.84 11.58
CA LYS A 407 -9.56 -22.60 11.10
C LYS A 407 -9.29 -23.33 9.79
N TYR A 408 -10.00 -24.44 9.58
CA TYR A 408 -9.96 -25.25 8.35
C TYR A 408 -8.54 -25.52 7.83
N SER A 409 -7.61 -25.74 8.76
CA SER A 409 -6.18 -25.84 8.46
C SER A 409 -5.63 -27.20 8.87
N CYS A 410 -4.59 -27.64 8.18
CA CYS A 410 -3.81 -28.82 8.53
C CYS A 410 -2.69 -28.39 9.47
N VAL A 411 -2.75 -28.76 10.74
CA VAL A 411 -1.78 -28.31 11.76
C VAL A 411 -1.16 -29.51 12.44
N GLN A 412 0.17 -29.59 12.43
CA GLN A 412 0.90 -30.59 13.20
C GLN A 412 0.70 -30.33 14.70
N LEU A 413 0.41 -31.39 15.46
CA LEU A 413 0.36 -31.31 16.91
C LEU A 413 1.67 -31.83 17.47
N THR A 414 2.72 -31.01 17.50
CA THR A 414 3.97 -31.38 18.17
C THR A 414 3.76 -31.40 19.69
N THR A 415 4.30 -32.41 20.37
CA THR A 415 4.29 -32.47 21.84
C THR A 415 5.66 -32.02 22.39
N PRO A 416 5.72 -31.26 23.50
CA PRO A 416 4.64 -30.92 24.41
C PRO A 416 4.11 -29.48 24.21
N LEU A 417 3.04 -29.31 23.42
CA LEU A 417 2.23 -28.09 23.49
C LEU A 417 1.55 -27.96 24.88
N ASN A 418 1.32 -26.74 25.32
CA ASN A 418 0.49 -26.46 26.50
C ASN A 418 -0.93 -27.03 26.26
N PRO A 419 -1.52 -27.80 27.20
CA PRO A 419 -2.86 -28.37 27.07
C PRO A 419 -3.98 -27.38 26.68
N MET A 420 -3.82 -26.07 26.98
CA MET A 420 -4.79 -25.05 26.55
C MET A 420 -4.75 -24.76 25.05
N ASP A 421 -3.58 -24.82 24.41
CA ASP A 421 -3.44 -24.58 22.96
C ASP A 421 -3.95 -25.80 22.16
N HIS A 422 -3.83 -27.00 22.75
CA HIS A 422 -4.34 -28.26 22.19
C HIS A 422 -5.87 -28.30 22.03
N ALA A 423 -6.62 -27.71 22.97
CA ALA A 423 -8.08 -27.68 22.92
C ALA A 423 -8.62 -26.64 21.92
N PHE A 424 -7.88 -25.54 21.73
CA PHE A 424 -8.26 -24.46 20.83
C PHE A 424 -8.03 -24.81 19.36
N LEU A 425 -6.95 -25.55 19.06
CA LEU A 425 -6.65 -26.01 17.70
C LEU A 425 -7.67 -27.04 17.17
N LEU A 426 -8.38 -27.76 18.03
CA LEU A 426 -9.37 -28.77 17.62
C LEU A 426 -10.83 -28.26 17.60
N ASP A 427 -11.08 -26.99 17.96
CA ASP A 427 -12.43 -26.39 18.05
C ASP A 427 -12.83 -25.61 16.77
N GLY A 428 -12.02 -25.65 15.70
CA GLY A 428 -12.13 -24.81 14.49
C GLY A 428 -12.09 -25.56 13.15
N ASP A 429 -12.56 -26.80 13.11
CA ASP A 429 -12.51 -27.69 11.93
C ASP A 429 -11.10 -27.93 11.35
N ASN A 430 -10.06 -27.67 12.16
CA ASN A 430 -8.69 -28.04 11.82
C ASN A 430 -8.50 -29.55 11.98
N PHE A 431 -7.49 -30.07 11.28
CA PHE A 431 -7.13 -31.49 11.34
C PHE A 431 -5.62 -31.65 11.42
N ASN A 432 -5.21 -32.81 11.94
CA ASN A 432 -3.81 -33.20 12.04
C ASN A 432 -3.64 -34.51 11.27
N SER A 433 -3.13 -34.41 10.06
CA SER A 433 -2.78 -35.54 9.21
C SER A 433 -1.62 -35.13 8.34
N ASP A 434 -0.70 -36.05 8.06
CA ASP A 434 0.44 -35.78 7.21
C ASP A 434 -0.04 -35.17 5.87
N PRO A 435 0.42 -33.96 5.49
CA PRO A 435 -0.01 -33.30 4.26
C PRO A 435 0.48 -34.03 3.00
N LEU A 436 1.38 -35.01 3.11
CA LEU A 436 1.91 -35.78 1.99
C LEU A 436 2.52 -34.87 0.91
N PHE A 437 3.43 -33.98 1.31
CA PHE A 437 4.25 -33.22 0.37
C PHE A 437 5.04 -34.17 -0.54
N VAL A 438 5.33 -33.73 -1.76
CA VAL A 438 6.02 -34.55 -2.75
C VAL A 438 7.49 -34.67 -2.43
N ASP A 439 8.17 -33.52 -2.33
CA ASP A 439 9.61 -33.42 -2.09
C ASP A 439 9.94 -32.06 -1.44
N PRO A 440 9.59 -31.86 -0.15
CA PRO A 440 9.84 -30.60 0.54
C PRO A 440 11.34 -30.30 0.73
N GLU A 441 12.21 -31.32 0.74
CA GLU A 441 13.67 -31.13 0.76
C GLU A 441 14.20 -30.61 -0.58
N GLY A 442 13.54 -30.99 -1.70
CA GLY A 442 13.79 -30.48 -3.04
C GLY A 442 13.06 -29.19 -3.40
N GLY A 443 12.18 -28.68 -2.51
CA GLY A 443 11.38 -27.46 -2.72
C GLY A 443 10.03 -27.68 -3.41
N ASP A 444 9.60 -28.92 -3.62
CA ASP A 444 8.26 -29.25 -4.14
C ASP A 444 7.28 -29.47 -2.98
N TYR A 445 6.59 -28.38 -2.64
CA TYR A 445 5.58 -28.32 -1.58
C TYR A 445 4.16 -28.62 -2.06
N HIS A 446 3.98 -29.09 -3.30
CA HIS A 446 2.68 -29.62 -3.71
C HIS A 446 2.34 -30.85 -2.86
N VAL A 447 1.05 -31.06 -2.63
CA VAL A 447 0.57 -32.26 -1.95
C VAL A 447 0.24 -33.35 -2.97
N ARG A 448 0.33 -34.62 -2.59
CA ARG A 448 0.06 -35.71 -3.53
C ARG A 448 -1.42 -35.81 -3.92
N SER A 449 -1.69 -36.16 -5.17
CA SER A 449 -3.04 -36.47 -5.64
C SER A 449 -3.09 -37.64 -6.62
N ALA A 450 -3.93 -38.63 -6.33
CA ALA A 450 -4.23 -39.73 -7.24
C ALA A 450 -5.05 -39.30 -8.48
N ARG A 451 -5.53 -38.05 -8.52
CA ARG A 451 -6.32 -37.49 -9.63
C ARG A 451 -5.58 -36.43 -10.44
N GLY A 452 -4.46 -35.96 -9.93
CA GLY A 452 -3.59 -35.05 -10.65
C GLY A 452 -3.00 -34.02 -9.73
N ARG A 453 -1.68 -33.99 -9.65
CA ARG A 453 -0.91 -32.91 -9.06
C ARG A 453 -0.14 -32.18 -10.16
N TYR A 454 0.01 -30.86 -10.05
CA TYR A 454 0.80 -30.08 -10.98
C TYR A 454 2.30 -30.31 -10.74
N TRP A 455 3.07 -30.39 -11.83
CA TRP A 455 4.53 -30.48 -11.79
C TRP A 455 5.16 -29.27 -12.51
N PRO A 456 5.60 -28.24 -11.76
CA PRO A 456 6.06 -26.97 -12.32
C PRO A 456 7.22 -27.08 -13.32
N GLU A 457 8.23 -27.91 -13.05
CA GLU A 457 9.43 -28.01 -13.90
C GLU A 457 9.14 -28.59 -15.29
N ARG A 458 8.00 -29.25 -15.45
CA ARG A 458 7.61 -29.94 -16.68
C ARG A 458 6.35 -29.34 -17.30
N ASP A 459 5.62 -28.50 -16.57
CA ASP A 459 4.32 -27.96 -16.94
C ASP A 459 3.32 -29.07 -17.34
N VAL A 460 3.22 -30.10 -16.49
CA VAL A 460 2.33 -31.26 -16.70
C VAL A 460 1.63 -31.67 -15.41
N TRP A 461 0.57 -32.47 -15.56
CA TRP A 461 -0.14 -33.10 -14.45
C TRP A 461 0.32 -34.54 -14.28
N VAL A 462 0.66 -34.93 -13.05
CA VAL A 462 1.11 -36.28 -12.68
C VAL A 462 0.13 -36.94 -11.72
N LEU A 463 0.03 -38.26 -11.78
CA LEU A 463 -0.80 -39.05 -10.86
C LEU A 463 0.08 -39.66 -9.78
N ASP A 464 -0.33 -39.47 -8.53
CA ASP A 464 0.29 -40.12 -7.38
C ASP A 464 -0.46 -41.40 -6.99
N ASP A 465 0.12 -42.18 -6.09
CA ASP A 465 -0.48 -43.40 -5.55
C ASP A 465 -1.45 -43.15 -4.39
N VAL A 466 -1.49 -41.91 -3.89
CA VAL A 466 -2.27 -41.48 -2.74
C VAL A 466 -2.77 -40.04 -2.96
N THR A 467 -3.93 -39.72 -2.38
CA THR A 467 -4.43 -38.34 -2.29
C THR A 467 -4.22 -37.82 -0.88
N SER A 468 -3.63 -36.63 -0.78
CA SER A 468 -3.40 -35.93 0.48
C SER A 468 -4.71 -35.61 1.21
N PRO A 469 -4.71 -35.67 2.56
CA PRO A 469 -5.83 -35.19 3.36
C PRO A 469 -6.06 -33.68 3.24
N CYS A 470 -5.14 -32.92 2.65
CA CYS A 470 -5.29 -31.48 2.41
C CYS A 470 -6.12 -31.15 1.15
N VAL A 471 -6.43 -32.15 0.33
CA VAL A 471 -7.27 -31.98 -0.85
C VAL A 471 -8.75 -31.98 -0.44
N ASP A 472 -9.50 -30.97 -0.87
CA ASP A 472 -10.92 -30.72 -0.57
C ASP A 472 -11.30 -30.62 0.92
N THR A 473 -10.41 -30.07 1.75
CA THR A 473 -10.63 -30.00 3.21
C THR A 473 -10.65 -28.58 3.80
N GLY A 474 -10.51 -27.55 2.97
CA GLY A 474 -10.54 -26.13 3.36
C GLY A 474 -11.93 -25.60 3.74
N ASP A 475 -12.11 -24.32 3.97
CA ASP A 475 -13.40 -23.75 4.38
C ASP A 475 -14.52 -24.11 3.38
N PRO A 476 -15.63 -24.75 3.81
CA PRO A 476 -16.77 -25.06 2.93
C PRO A 476 -17.41 -23.83 2.26
N GLY A 477 -17.21 -22.63 2.82
CA GLY A 477 -17.68 -21.37 2.25
C GLY A 477 -16.64 -20.62 1.40
N ALA A 478 -15.40 -21.13 1.29
CA ALA A 478 -14.37 -20.50 0.46
C ALA A 478 -14.60 -20.76 -1.03
N ASP A 479 -14.16 -19.81 -1.85
CA ASP A 479 -14.19 -19.93 -3.30
C ASP A 479 -13.07 -20.86 -3.80
N PHE A 480 -13.46 -21.97 -4.41
CA PHE A 480 -12.58 -22.96 -5.04
C PHE A 480 -12.71 -22.97 -6.57
N SER A 481 -13.44 -22.03 -7.17
CA SER A 481 -13.76 -22.02 -8.61
C SER A 481 -12.52 -21.90 -9.53
N SER A 482 -11.39 -21.45 -8.98
CA SER A 482 -10.12 -21.38 -9.69
C SER A 482 -9.33 -22.70 -9.66
N GLU A 483 -9.74 -23.67 -8.84
CA GLU A 483 -9.08 -24.98 -8.77
C GLU A 483 -9.41 -25.84 -10.01
N PRO A 484 -8.43 -26.59 -10.54
CA PRO A 484 -8.59 -27.29 -11.80
C PRO A 484 -9.47 -28.53 -11.65
N LEU A 485 -10.32 -28.77 -12.65
CA LEU A 485 -11.19 -29.94 -12.66
C LEU A 485 -10.43 -31.26 -12.87
N PRO A 486 -10.89 -32.36 -12.25
CA PRO A 486 -11.95 -32.39 -11.22
C PRO A 486 -11.41 -31.87 -9.88
N ASN A 487 -12.19 -31.07 -9.13
CA ASN A 487 -11.75 -30.25 -7.97
C ASN A 487 -12.55 -30.52 -6.68
N GLY A 488 -13.34 -31.59 -6.62
CA GLY A 488 -13.93 -32.05 -5.36
C GLY A 488 -14.97 -31.16 -4.67
N GLY A 489 -15.32 -30.00 -5.22
CA GLY A 489 -16.37 -29.13 -4.70
C GLY A 489 -16.03 -28.42 -3.38
N ARG A 490 -14.76 -28.37 -2.98
CA ARG A 490 -14.29 -27.67 -1.78
C ARG A 490 -12.83 -27.28 -1.93
N LEU A 491 -12.44 -26.15 -1.35
CA LEU A 491 -11.08 -25.62 -1.43
C LEU A 491 -10.03 -26.62 -0.90
N ASN A 492 -8.91 -26.75 -1.59
CA ASN A 492 -7.71 -27.39 -1.07
C ASN A 492 -7.03 -26.52 0.01
N VAL A 493 -6.48 -27.17 1.03
CA VAL A 493 -5.73 -26.53 2.11
C VAL A 493 -4.26 -26.36 1.68
N GLY A 494 -3.69 -25.18 1.92
CA GLY A 494 -2.27 -24.87 1.67
C GLY A 494 -2.03 -23.84 0.57
N ALA A 495 -0.75 -23.63 0.23
CA ALA A 495 -0.28 -22.58 -0.69
C ALA A 495 -0.95 -22.59 -2.07
N HIS A 496 -1.25 -23.77 -2.61
CA HIS A 496 -1.86 -23.92 -3.94
C HIS A 496 -3.40 -23.85 -3.91
N GLY A 497 -4.03 -23.88 -2.73
CA GLY A 497 -5.47 -23.84 -2.57
C GLY A 497 -6.11 -22.59 -3.19
N GLY A 498 -7.22 -22.77 -3.90
CA GLY A 498 -7.93 -21.71 -4.61
C GLY A 498 -7.19 -21.19 -5.84
N THR A 499 -6.22 -21.93 -6.37
CA THR A 499 -5.46 -21.55 -7.57
C THR A 499 -5.59 -22.60 -8.66
N ILE A 500 -5.24 -22.22 -9.90
CA ILE A 500 -5.19 -23.16 -11.04
C ILE A 500 -4.10 -24.25 -10.91
N TYR A 501 -3.26 -24.17 -9.88
CA TYR A 501 -2.19 -25.13 -9.56
C TYR A 501 -2.59 -26.07 -8.41
N ALA A 502 -3.78 -25.88 -7.83
CA ALA A 502 -4.32 -26.78 -6.81
C ALA A 502 -4.46 -28.21 -7.34
N GLU A 503 -4.26 -29.17 -6.46
CA GLU A 503 -4.40 -30.58 -6.75
C GLU A 503 -5.84 -30.95 -7.13
N ARG A 504 -5.97 -31.87 -8.08
CA ARG A 504 -7.28 -32.36 -8.53
C ARG A 504 -7.82 -33.41 -7.56
N ASN A 505 -9.14 -33.56 -7.51
CA ASN A 505 -9.81 -34.68 -6.83
C ASN A 505 -11.08 -35.14 -7.53
N GLU A 506 -11.70 -36.24 -7.07
CA GLU A 506 -12.95 -36.75 -7.63
C GLU A 506 -14.09 -35.72 -7.56
N VAL A 507 -14.88 -35.58 -8.63
CA VAL A 507 -16.11 -34.78 -8.57
C VAL A 507 -17.10 -35.45 -7.61
N PRO A 508 -17.65 -34.74 -6.60
CA PRO A 508 -18.50 -35.35 -5.56
C PRO A 508 -19.79 -35.94 -6.12
N PHE A 509 -20.29 -35.39 -7.23
CA PHE A 509 -21.52 -35.80 -7.89
C PHE A 509 -21.26 -36.13 -9.36
N SER A 510 -21.60 -37.34 -9.79
CA SER A 510 -21.47 -37.76 -11.19
C SER A 510 -22.36 -36.98 -12.19
N GLY A 511 -23.21 -36.07 -11.71
CA GLY A 511 -24.10 -35.23 -12.51
C GLY A 511 -23.78 -33.73 -12.43
N ASP A 512 -22.82 -33.33 -11.59
CA ASP A 512 -22.31 -31.96 -11.55
C ASP A 512 -21.32 -31.80 -12.72
N ILE A 513 -21.81 -31.20 -13.81
CA ILE A 513 -21.12 -31.12 -15.10
C ILE A 513 -20.33 -29.82 -15.20
N ASN A 514 -20.79 -28.76 -14.54
CA ASN A 514 -20.06 -27.51 -14.42
C ASN A 514 -18.96 -27.60 -13.34
N ALA A 515 -19.04 -28.62 -12.47
CA ALA A 515 -18.14 -28.92 -11.37
C ALA A 515 -17.99 -27.77 -10.36
N ASP A 516 -19.11 -27.11 -10.06
CA ASP A 516 -19.24 -26.06 -9.03
C ASP A 516 -19.56 -26.61 -7.64
N GLY A 517 -19.55 -27.94 -7.47
CA GLY A 517 -19.82 -28.62 -6.21
C GLY A 517 -21.32 -28.74 -5.89
N VAL A 518 -22.20 -28.26 -6.76
CA VAL A 518 -23.66 -28.32 -6.63
C VAL A 518 -24.21 -29.07 -7.85
N PHE A 519 -25.27 -29.86 -7.65
CA PHE A 519 -26.03 -30.41 -8.78
C PHE A 519 -27.29 -29.57 -8.99
N ASP A 520 -27.27 -28.68 -9.99
CA ASP A 520 -28.35 -27.74 -10.25
C ASP A 520 -28.80 -27.63 -11.72
N ALA A 521 -29.60 -26.60 -12.04
CA ALA A 521 -30.14 -26.41 -13.38
C ALA A 521 -29.06 -26.05 -14.41
N THR A 522 -27.94 -25.47 -13.98
CA THR A 522 -26.79 -25.11 -14.80
C THR A 522 -26.11 -26.39 -15.32
N ASP A 523 -25.98 -27.41 -14.48
CA ASP A 523 -25.48 -28.73 -14.88
C ASP A 523 -26.39 -29.41 -15.88
N TYR A 524 -27.70 -29.32 -15.65
CA TYR A 524 -28.69 -29.84 -16.59
C TYR A 524 -28.63 -29.12 -17.93
N ASP A 525 -28.48 -27.79 -17.95
CA ASP A 525 -28.36 -27.02 -19.18
C ASP A 525 -27.05 -27.29 -19.92
N MET A 526 -25.94 -27.47 -19.20
CA MET A 526 -24.66 -27.91 -19.75
C MET A 526 -24.76 -29.33 -20.32
N PHE A 527 -25.36 -30.26 -19.57
CA PHE A 527 -25.67 -31.61 -20.07
C PHE A 527 -26.44 -31.55 -21.37
N MET A 528 -27.53 -30.79 -21.40
CA MET A 528 -28.42 -30.71 -22.55
C MET A 528 -27.74 -30.03 -23.75
N THR A 529 -26.83 -29.10 -23.50
CA THR A 529 -26.02 -28.45 -24.53
C THR A 529 -25.04 -29.45 -25.15
N LEU A 530 -24.27 -30.16 -24.33
CA LEU A 530 -23.33 -31.20 -24.79
C LEU A 530 -24.06 -32.34 -25.50
N TRP A 531 -25.18 -32.80 -24.94
CA TRP A 531 -26.04 -33.81 -25.54
C TRP A 531 -26.53 -33.39 -26.93
N ARG A 532 -27.01 -32.14 -27.09
CA ARG A 532 -27.42 -31.61 -28.39
C ARG A 532 -26.27 -31.56 -29.38
N GLN A 533 -25.07 -31.15 -28.95
CA GLN A 533 -23.89 -31.13 -29.83
C GLN A 533 -23.52 -32.53 -30.34
N HIS A 534 -23.66 -33.56 -29.49
CA HIS A 534 -23.31 -34.94 -29.83
C HIS A 534 -24.42 -35.76 -30.51
N THR A 535 -25.66 -35.27 -30.54
CA THR A 535 -26.82 -35.97 -31.17
C THR A 535 -27.33 -35.31 -32.45
N GLN A 536 -26.74 -34.22 -32.89
CA GLN A 536 -27.04 -33.64 -34.21
C GLN A 536 -26.39 -34.49 -35.31
N PRO A 537 -27.14 -34.95 -36.34
CA PRO A 537 -26.55 -35.61 -37.49
C PRO A 537 -25.67 -34.62 -38.28
N PRO A 538 -24.59 -35.09 -38.96
CA PRO A 538 -23.73 -34.21 -39.75
C PRO A 538 -24.53 -33.46 -40.82
N GLU A 539 -24.26 -32.17 -41.00
CA GLU A 539 -24.93 -31.38 -42.03
C GLU A 539 -24.72 -32.01 -43.42
N PRO A 540 -25.77 -32.11 -44.25
CA PRO A 540 -25.64 -32.63 -45.60
C PRO A 540 -24.73 -31.70 -46.43
N PRO A 541 -23.84 -32.26 -47.27
CA PRO A 541 -22.88 -31.47 -48.02
C PRO A 541 -23.59 -30.47 -48.94
N THR A 542 -23.18 -29.21 -48.83
CA THR A 542 -23.66 -28.10 -49.65
C THR A 542 -23.29 -28.35 -51.12
N THR A 543 -24.29 -28.68 -51.94
CA THR A 543 -24.11 -28.82 -53.38
C THR A 543 -24.05 -27.44 -54.02
N THR A 544 -22.84 -27.00 -54.36
CA THR A 544 -22.65 -25.82 -55.20
C THR A 544 -23.08 -26.15 -56.64
N PRO A 545 -24.00 -25.41 -57.27
CA PRO A 545 -24.40 -25.72 -58.64
C PRO A 545 -23.27 -25.34 -59.60
N ARG A 546 -22.73 -26.34 -60.31
CA ARG A 546 -21.82 -26.12 -61.44
C ARG A 546 -22.56 -25.36 -62.54
N ARG A 547 -22.20 -24.10 -62.75
CA ARG A 547 -22.56 -23.35 -63.96
C ARG A 547 -21.94 -24.06 -65.18
N ARG A 548 -22.78 -24.37 -66.17
CA ARG A 548 -22.36 -24.63 -67.56
C ARG A 548 -22.47 -23.36 -68.36
#